data_AF-A0A183JUY0-F1
#
_entry.id   AF-A0A183JUY0-F1
#
_cell.length_a   1.000
_cell.length_b   1.000
_cell.length_c   1.000
_cell.angle_alpha   90.00
_cell.angle_beta   90.00
_cell.angle_gamma   90.00
#
_symmetry.space_group_name_H-M   'P 1'
#
loop_
_entity.id
_entity.type
_entity.pdbx_description
1 polymer ?
#
loop_
_entity_poly.entity_id
_entity_poly.type
_entity_poly.pdbx_seq_one_letter_code
_entity_poly.pdbx_strand_id
1 'polypeptide(L)'
;IHTFTRDTGCHPISCLKASDISSLDPRVAIGYSDGLVNIFNMNTGDIEAHFRAGRSRVTSMVLKNDLLVCAADSEINVYDIISGSGTRMKGHHGIITQMEILIERKILISR
;
A
#
# COMPACT_ATOMS: atom_id res chain seq x y z
N ILE A 1 18.38 -0.28 -14.83
CA ILE A 1 17.17 -0.96 -14.34
C ILE A 1 17.24 -0.87 -12.82
N HIS A 2 16.39 -0.06 -12.17
CA HIS A 2 16.32 -0.03 -10.71
C HIS A 2 15.62 -1.31 -10.24
N THR A 3 16.28 -2.07 -9.37
CA THR A 3 15.72 -3.29 -8.77
C THR A 3 15.23 -2.94 -7.38
N PHE A 4 13.91 -2.91 -7.18
CA PHE A 4 13.31 -2.71 -5.86
C PHE A 4 13.39 -4.01 -5.06
N THR A 5 14.53 -4.25 -4.41
CA THR A 5 14.74 -5.43 -3.58
C THR A 5 14.15 -5.24 -2.19
N ARG A 6 13.46 -6.25 -1.68
CA ARG A 6 13.02 -6.32 -0.29
C ARG A 6 14.16 -6.84 0.58
N ASP A 7 14.40 -6.20 1.73
CA ASP A 7 15.46 -6.62 2.67
C ASP A 7 15.18 -7.95 3.41
N THR A 8 13.94 -8.43 3.43
CA THR A 8 13.51 -9.55 4.29
C THR A 8 12.71 -10.64 3.57
N GLY A 9 13.39 -11.61 2.95
CA GLY A 9 12.80 -12.85 2.45
C GLY A 9 12.09 -12.78 1.09
N CYS A 10 11.92 -13.95 0.47
CA CYS A 10 11.38 -14.11 -0.89
C CYS A 10 9.88 -14.46 -0.87
N HIS A 11 9.02 -13.48 -0.60
CA HIS A 11 7.58 -13.66 -0.77
C HIS A 11 7.13 -13.01 -2.09
N PRO A 12 6.26 -13.67 -2.89
CA PRO A 12 5.79 -13.09 -4.13
C PRO A 12 5.00 -11.81 -3.89
N ILE A 13 5.16 -10.86 -4.82
CA ILE A 13 4.41 -9.61 -4.89
C ILE A 13 2.97 -9.97 -5.23
N SER A 14 2.03 -9.51 -4.40
CA SER A 14 0.60 -9.75 -4.60
C SER A 14 -0.10 -8.60 -5.33
N CYS A 15 0.36 -7.38 -5.12
CA CYS A 15 -0.18 -6.17 -5.74
C CYS A 15 0.87 -5.06 -5.80
N LEU A 16 0.75 -4.17 -6.78
CA LEU A 16 1.61 -3.01 -6.95
C LEU A 16 0.77 -1.79 -7.38
N LYS A 17 1.13 -0.62 -6.86
CA LYS A 17 0.54 0.67 -7.23
C LYS A 17 1.64 1.73 -7.31
N ALA A 18 1.61 2.55 -8.35
CA ALA A 18 2.44 3.74 -8.46
C ALA A 18 1.58 4.97 -8.22
N SER A 19 2.17 6.03 -7.67
CA SER A 19 1.55 7.35 -7.62
C SER A 19 1.56 8.00 -9.00
N ASP A 20 0.90 9.14 -9.12
CA ASP A 20 0.91 9.93 -10.36
C ASP A 20 2.34 10.35 -10.70
N ILE A 21 2.79 10.05 -11.93
CA ILE A 21 4.15 10.36 -12.39
C ILE A 21 4.40 11.88 -12.41
N SER A 22 3.33 12.68 -12.43
CA SER A 22 3.41 14.14 -12.34
C SER A 22 3.72 14.67 -10.94
N SER A 23 3.69 13.84 -9.90
CA SER A 23 4.14 14.26 -8.57
C SER A 23 5.65 14.47 -8.55
N LEU A 24 6.13 15.46 -7.79
CA LEU A 24 7.55 15.76 -7.65
C LEU A 24 8.36 14.54 -7.16
N ASP A 25 7.77 13.78 -6.24
CA ASP A 25 8.34 12.57 -5.66
C ASP A 25 7.44 11.37 -5.96
N PRO A 26 7.56 10.76 -7.16
CA PRO A 26 6.77 9.60 -7.51
C PRO A 26 7.18 8.41 -6.63
N ARG A 27 6.18 7.63 -6.21
CA ARG A 27 6.32 6.51 -5.28
C ARG A 27 5.71 5.25 -5.84
N VAL A 28 6.29 4.12 -5.46
CA VAL A 28 5.76 2.79 -5.77
C VAL A 28 5.50 2.05 -4.47
N ALA A 29 4.25 1.63 -4.27
CA ALA A 29 3.86 0.75 -3.20
C ALA A 29 3.74 -0.69 -3.70
N ILE A 30 4.37 -1.61 -2.97
CA ILE A 30 4.43 -3.04 -3.26
C ILE A 30 3.82 -3.78 -2.07
N GLY A 31 2.75 -4.54 -2.31
CA GLY A 31 2.17 -5.44 -1.35
C GLY A 31 2.60 -6.88 -1.60
N TYR A 32 2.84 -7.63 -0.53
CA TYR A 32 3.34 -9.00 -0.58
C TYR A 32 2.30 -10.02 -0.09
N SER A 33 2.51 -11.27 -0.47
CA SER A 33 1.71 -12.41 -0.04
C SER A 33 1.77 -12.73 1.47
N ASP A 34 2.77 -12.20 2.18
CA ASP A 34 2.90 -12.36 3.63
C ASP A 34 2.34 -11.19 4.45
N GLY A 35 1.70 -10.22 3.79
CA GLY A 35 1.09 -9.06 4.44
C GLY A 35 2.04 -7.89 4.67
N LEU A 36 3.29 -7.99 4.23
CA LEU A 36 4.19 -6.84 4.20
C LEU A 36 3.79 -5.88 3.07
N VAL A 37 4.06 -4.60 3.28
CA VAL A 37 3.95 -3.53 2.29
C VAL A 37 5.24 -2.70 2.34
N ASN A 38 5.85 -2.48 1.18
CA ASN A 38 6.99 -1.57 1.02
C ASN A 38 6.60 -0.41 0.12
N ILE A 39 7.07 0.78 0.46
CA ILE A 39 6.92 2.00 -0.32
C ILE A 39 8.32 2.47 -0.70
N PHE A 40 8.53 2.69 -2.00
CA PHE A 40 9.79 3.10 -2.57
C PHE A 40 9.66 4.49 -3.20
N ASN A 41 10.69 5.30 -3.01
CA ASN A 41 10.86 6.51 -3.80
C ASN A 41 11.35 6.13 -5.20
N MET A 42 10.66 6.55 -6.26
CA MET A 42 11.07 6.24 -7.64
C MET A 42 12.29 7.06 -8.09
N ASN A 43 12.54 8.24 -7.51
CA ASN A 43 13.68 9.08 -7.86
C ASN A 43 14.98 8.49 -7.31
N THR A 44 14.99 8.04 -6.05
CA THR A 44 16.20 7.52 -5.41
C THR A 44 16.31 6.00 -5.51
N GLY A 45 15.18 5.28 -5.56
CA GLY A 45 15.12 3.83 -5.50
C GLY A 45 15.12 3.27 -4.07
N ASP A 46 15.17 4.13 -3.05
CA ASP A 46 15.24 3.72 -1.65
C ASP A 46 13.85 3.38 -1.08
N ILE A 47 13.84 2.57 -0.02
CA ILE A 47 12.63 2.30 0.76
C ILE A 47 12.35 3.52 1.65
N GLU A 48 11.24 4.21 1.40
CA GLU A 48 10.78 5.31 2.26
C GLU A 48 10.06 4.79 3.50
N ALA A 49 9.25 3.74 3.34
CA ALA A 49 8.49 3.15 4.43
C ALA A 49 8.22 1.67 4.18
N HIS A 50 8.09 0.91 5.26
CA HIS A 50 7.60 -0.46 5.21
C HIS A 50 6.77 -0.76 6.46
N PHE A 51 5.69 -1.50 6.28
CA PHE A 51 4.83 -1.90 7.40
C PHE A 51 4.11 -3.21 7.09
N ARG A 52 3.53 -3.82 8.13
CA ARG A 52 2.74 -5.03 8.02
C ARG A 52 1.25 -4.69 8.08
N ALA A 53 0.58 -4.83 6.93
CA ALA A 53 -0.85 -4.58 6.79
C ALA A 53 -1.69 -5.71 7.42
N GLY A 54 -1.22 -6.95 7.35
CA GLY A 54 -1.94 -8.10 7.88
C GLY A 54 -1.05 -9.30 8.15
N ARG A 55 -1.69 -10.43 8.49
CA ARG A 55 -0.99 -11.71 8.66
C ARG A 55 -0.91 -12.49 7.34
N SER A 56 -1.81 -12.17 6.41
CA SER A 56 -1.87 -12.78 5.09
C SER A 56 -1.65 -11.78 3.95
N ARG A 57 -1.82 -12.28 2.73
CA ARG A 57 -1.65 -11.57 1.46
C ARG A 57 -2.35 -10.22 1.44
N VAL A 58 -1.61 -9.20 1.00
CA VAL A 58 -2.21 -7.91 0.63
C VAL A 58 -3.01 -8.12 -0.66
N THR A 59 -4.33 -7.94 -0.59
CA THR A 59 -5.25 -8.32 -1.66
C THR A 59 -5.59 -7.17 -2.59
N SER A 60 -5.63 -5.95 -2.06
CA SER A 60 -5.93 -4.74 -2.83
C SER A 60 -5.18 -3.55 -2.25
N MET A 61 -4.92 -2.55 -3.09
CA MET A 61 -4.15 -1.37 -2.70
C MET A 61 -4.49 -0.18 -3.60
N VAL A 62 -4.47 1.01 -3.02
CA VAL A 62 -4.63 2.30 -3.69
C VAL A 62 -3.58 3.26 -3.13
N LEU A 63 -2.78 3.86 -4.00
CA LEU A 63 -1.83 4.90 -3.64
C LEU A 63 -2.28 6.18 -4.34
N LYS A 64 -2.48 7.25 -3.56
CA LYS A 64 -2.85 8.56 -4.12
C LYS A 64 -2.17 9.66 -3.31
N ASN A 65 -1.32 10.44 -3.99
CA ASN A 65 -0.40 11.38 -3.35
C ASN A 65 0.44 10.66 -2.27
N ASP A 66 0.35 11.13 -1.03
CA ASP A 66 1.05 10.59 0.14
C ASP A 66 0.23 9.55 0.92
N LEU A 67 -0.98 9.23 0.47
CA LEU A 67 -1.88 8.33 1.17
C LEU A 67 -1.89 6.95 0.50
N LEU A 68 -1.53 5.93 1.27
CA LEU A 68 -1.62 4.54 0.89
C LEU A 68 -2.77 3.86 1.64
N VAL A 69 -3.68 3.21 0.91
CA VAL A 69 -4.69 2.34 1.49
C VAL A 69 -4.49 0.93 0.96
N CYS A 70 -4.36 -0.05 1.84
CA CYS A 70 -4.16 -1.44 1.48
C CYS A 70 -5.06 -2.36 2.31
N ALA A 71 -5.51 -3.45 1.70
CA ALA A 71 -6.33 -4.45 2.33
C ALA A 71 -5.51 -5.72 2.53
N ALA A 72 -5.62 -6.29 3.72
CA ALA A 72 -5.08 -7.60 4.05
C ALA A 72 -6.08 -8.30 4.96
N ASP A 73 -6.33 -9.58 4.70
CA ASP A 73 -7.37 -10.34 5.39
C ASP A 73 -8.76 -9.66 5.25
N SER A 74 -9.37 -9.26 6.37
CA SER A 74 -10.65 -8.53 6.46
C SER A 74 -10.47 -7.08 6.93
N GLU A 75 -9.22 -6.61 7.01
CA GLU A 75 -8.89 -5.29 7.52
C GLU A 75 -8.37 -4.39 6.41
N ILE A 76 -8.72 -3.11 6.51
CA ILE A 76 -8.18 -2.05 5.66
C ILE A 76 -7.17 -1.27 6.49
N ASN A 77 -5.97 -1.07 5.95
CA ASN A 77 -4.93 -0.24 6.53
C ASN A 77 -4.84 1.04 5.70
N VAL A 78 -5.02 2.18 6.36
CA VAL A 78 -4.81 3.51 5.81
C VAL A 78 -3.50 4.02 6.39
N TYR A 79 -2.55 4.41 5.55
CA TYR A 79 -1.21 4.81 5.94
C TYR A 79 -0.82 6.10 5.23
N ASP A 80 -0.46 7.10 6.02
CA ASP A 80 0.10 8.36 5.53
C ASP A 80 1.62 8.23 5.55
N ILE A 81 2.22 8.33 4.35
CA ILE A 81 3.63 8.06 4.11
C ILE A 81 4.53 9.12 4.76
N ILE A 82 4.10 10.39 4.76
CA ILE A 82 4.89 11.52 5.28
C ILE A 82 4.92 11.50 6.80
N SER A 83 3.76 11.32 7.42
CA SER A 83 3.65 11.27 8.88
C SER A 83 4.10 9.95 9.48
N GLY A 84 4.19 8.90 8.66
CA GLY A 84 4.40 7.52 9.11
C GLY A 84 3.24 6.97 9.94
N SER A 85 2.09 7.65 9.95
CA SER A 85 0.94 7.28 10.77
C SER A 85 0.01 6.33 10.02
N GLY A 86 -0.52 5.34 10.75
CA GLY A 86 -1.40 4.32 10.20
C GLY A 86 -2.64 4.11 11.05
N THR A 87 -3.77 3.85 10.40
CA THR A 87 -5.02 3.43 11.03
C THR A 87 -5.54 2.17 10.37
N ARG A 88 -6.16 1.31 11.18
CA ARG A 88 -6.83 0.09 10.71
C ARG A 88 -8.34 0.24 10.83
N MET A 89 -9.04 -0.09 9.76
CA MET A 89 -10.50 -0.15 9.73
C MET A 89 -10.92 -1.61 9.70
N LYS A 90 -11.87 -1.94 10.58
CA LYS A 90 -12.49 -3.26 10.69
C LYS A 90 -13.96 -3.15 10.38
N GLY A 91 -14.56 -4.22 9.85
CA GLY A 91 -15.99 -4.27 9.56
C GLY A 91 -16.34 -5.24 8.44
N HIS A 92 -15.38 -5.54 7.55
CA HIS A 92 -15.54 -6.62 6.58
C HIS A 92 -15.44 -7.96 7.29
N HIS A 93 -16.26 -8.92 6.86
CA HIS A 93 -16.23 -10.30 7.35
C HIS A 93 -15.50 -11.26 6.40
N GLY A 94 -15.03 -10.75 5.26
CA GLY A 94 -14.39 -11.54 4.23
C GLY A 94 -13.22 -10.79 3.59
N ILE A 95 -12.66 -11.43 2.56
CA ILE A 95 -11.53 -10.89 1.82
C ILE A 95 -11.99 -9.68 1.00
N ILE A 96 -11.28 -8.57 1.17
CA ILE A 96 -11.50 -7.37 0.38
C ILE A 96 -10.79 -7.53 -0.96
N THR A 97 -11.52 -7.47 -2.05
CA THR A 97 -11.05 -7.75 -3.40
C THR A 97 -10.70 -6.48 -4.17
N GLN A 98 -11.41 -5.38 -3.92
CA GLN A 98 -11.18 -4.11 -4.61
C GLN A 98 -11.36 -2.93 -3.66
N MET A 99 -10.59 -1.87 -3.88
CA MET A 99 -10.72 -0.60 -3.19
C MET A 99 -10.52 0.58 -4.13
N GLU A 100 -11.12 1.72 -3.78
CA GLU A 100 -10.96 2.99 -4.49
C GLU A 100 -11.11 4.18 -3.53
N ILE A 101 -10.32 5.24 -3.73
CA ILE A 101 -10.33 6.46 -2.91
C ILE A 101 -10.80 7.66 -3.72
N LEU A 102 -11.88 8.29 -3.25
CA LEU A 102 -12.34 9.59 -3.72
C LEU A 102 -11.80 10.67 -2.78
N ILE A 103 -10.58 11.15 -3.06
CA ILE A 103 -9.85 12.06 -2.17
C ILE A 103 -10.59 13.38 -1.92
N GLU A 104 -11.22 13.94 -2.95
CA GLU A 104 -12.00 15.19 -2.87
C GLU A 104 -13.15 15.10 -1.86
N ARG A 105 -13.71 13.90 -1.69
CA ARG A 105 -14.84 13.65 -0.78
C ARG A 105 -14.42 12.92 0.50
N LYS A 106 -13.15 12.55 0.63
CA LYS A 106 -12.63 11.68 1.71
C LYS A 106 -13.43 10.39 1.88
N ILE A 107 -13.80 9.76 0.76
CA ILE A 107 -14.56 8.51 0.74
C ILE A 107 -13.64 7.36 0.30
N LEU A 108 -13.71 6.26 1.05
CA LEU A 108 -13.11 4.98 0.68
C LEU A 108 -14.23 4.00 0.29
N ILE A 109 -14.12 3.40 -0.89
CA ILE A 109 -15.01 2.35 -1.37
C ILE A 109 -14.23 1.04 -1.33
N SER A 110 -14.84 -0.03 -0.81
CA SER A 110 -14.22 -1.35 -0.68
C SER A 110 -15.26 -2.46 -0.88
N ARG A 111 -14.91 -3.53 -1.59
CA ARG A 111 -15.78 -4.70 -1.85
C ARG A 111 -15.01 -6.02 -1.86
#